data_AF-A0AAX1ULI4-F1
#
_entry.id   AF-A0AAX1ULI4-F1
#
_cell.length_a   1.000
_cell.length_b   1.000
_cell.length_c   1.000
_cell.angle_alpha   90.00
_cell.angle_beta   90.00
_cell.angle_gamma   90.00
#
_symmetry.space_group_name_H-M   'P 1'
#
loop_
_entity.id
_entity.type
_entity.pdbx_description
1 polymer ?
#
loop_
_entity_poly.entity_id
_entity_poly.type
_entity_poly.pdbx_seq_one_letter_code
_entity_poly.pdbx_strand_id
1 'polypeptide(L)' 'MAFGLIFSSILAGLSLAVWGLWQGYSIPAAILMHMLGGSVGAVVFLAFAMIRPNLNREEFRSAKERSAP' A
#
# COMPACT_ATOMS: atom_id res chain seq x y z
N MET A 1 -4.34 -10.27 -5.75
CA MET A 1 -4.46 -8.95 -5.08
C MET A 1 -4.41 -9.07 -3.56
N ALA A 2 -5.16 -9.99 -2.94
CA ALA A 2 -5.20 -10.16 -1.47
C ALA A 2 -3.81 -10.36 -0.82
N PHE A 3 -2.93 -11.17 -1.42
CA PHE A 3 -1.58 -11.38 -0.89
C PHE A 3 -0.77 -10.08 -0.77
N GLY A 4 -0.79 -9.22 -1.79
CA GLY A 4 -0.05 -7.95 -1.75
C GLY A 4 -0.58 -6.97 -0.71
N LEU A 5 -1.90 -6.93 -0.51
CA LEU A 5 -2.54 -6.14 0.55
C LEU A 5 -2.11 -6.62 1.94
N ILE A 6 -2.20 -7.93 2.18
CA ILE A 6 -1.84 -8.53 3.47
C ILE A 6 -0.35 -8.34 3.75
N PHE A 7 0.50 -8.61 2.75
CA PHE A 7 1.94 -8.44 2.86
C PHE A 7 2.32 -6.98 3.14
N SER A 8 1.76 -6.02 2.40
CA SER A 8 2.04 -4.59 2.61
C SER A 8 1.56 -4.10 3.97
N SER A 9 0.42 -4.60 4.45
CA SER A 9 -0.10 -4.28 5.78
C SER A 9 0.84 -4.82 6.88
N ILE A 10 1.20 -6.10 6.81
CA ILE A 10 2.05 -6.72 7.84
C ILE A 10 3.42 -6.06 7.87
N LEU A 11 4.03 -5.82 6.70
CA LEU A 11 5.35 -5.21 6.58
C LEU A 11 5.36 -3.80 7.17
N ALA A 12 4.45 -2.92 6.72
CA ALA A 12 4.39 -1.54 7.21
C ALA A 12 4.07 -1.48 8.71
N GLY A 13 3.14 -2.31 9.18
CA GLY A 13 2.80 -2.40 10.60
C GLY A 13 3.98 -2.88 11.45
N LEU A 14 4.66 -3.96 11.05
CA LEU A 14 5.80 -4.49 11.80
C LEU A 14 6.96 -3.51 11.81
N SER A 15 7.27 -2.86 10.68
CA SER A 15 8.32 -1.85 10.61
C SER A 15 8.06 -0.70 11.59
N LEU A 16 6.82 -0.20 11.66
CA LEU A 16 6.47 0.89 12.57
C LEU A 16 6.46 0.45 14.03
N ALA A 17 6.00 -0.77 14.32
CA ALA A 17 6.03 -1.33 15.67
C ALA A 17 7.46 -1.54 16.17
N VAL A 18 8.35 -2.06 15.33
CA VAL A 18 9.78 -2.25 15.66
C VAL A 18 10.45 -0.89 15.90
N TRP A 19 10.18 0.09 15.04
CA TRP A 19 10.65 1.46 15.27
C TRP A 19 10.14 2.00 16.60
N GLY A 20 8.87 1.79 16.92
CA GLY A 20 8.27 2.24 18.18
C GLY A 20 8.94 1.60 19.41
N LEU A 21 9.19 0.28 19.37
CA LEU A 21 9.93 -0.41 20.42
C LEU A 21 11.36 0.11 20.55
N TRP A 22 12.02 0.42 19.44
CA TRP A 22 13.37 0.98 19.45
C TRP A 22 13.42 2.39 20.09
N GLN A 23 12.36 3.18 19.95
CA GLN A 23 12.22 4.48 20.64
C GLN A 23 11.87 4.34 22.14
N GLY A 24 11.72 3.11 22.66
CA GLY A 24 11.38 2.86 24.05
C GLY A 24 9.88 2.99 24.36
N TYR A 25 9.01 3.00 23.34
CA TYR A 25 7.57 2.94 23.58
C TYR A 25 7.17 1.58 24.18
N SER A 26 6.10 1.59 24.98
CA SER A 26 5.56 0.40 25.61
C SER A 26 5.03 -0.61 24.59
N ILE A 27 4.96 -1.89 24.99
CA ILE A 27 4.42 -2.98 24.13
C ILE A 27 3.00 -2.66 23.63
N PRO A 28 2.04 -2.17 24.45
CA PRO A 28 0.72 -1.77 23.95
C PRO A 28 0.77 -0.67 22.88
N ALA A 29 1.68 0.30 23.04
CA ALA A 29 1.86 1.36 22.04
C ALA A 29 2.44 0.81 20.73
N ALA A 30 3.37 -0.14 20.79
CA ALA A 30 3.91 -0.81 19.59
C ALA A 30 2.83 -1.63 18.84
N ILE A 31 1.91 -2.27 19.57
CA ILE A 31 0.76 -2.97 18.95
C ILE A 31 -0.16 -1.97 18.25
N LEU A 32 -0.45 -0.83 18.88
CA LEU A 32 -1.25 0.22 18.26
C LEU A 32 -0.59 0.76 16.99
N MET A 33 0.72 1.00 17.04
CA MET A 33 1.51 1.39 15.87
C MET A 33 1.50 0.32 14.78
N HIS A 34 1.51 -0.98 15.13
CA HIS A 34 1.37 -2.05 14.15
C HIS A 34 0.04 -1.95 13.39
N MET A 35 -1.07 -1.76 14.10
CA MET A 35 -2.39 -1.65 13.48
C MET A 35 -2.51 -0.40 12.59
N LEU A 36 -1.97 0.73 13.04
CA LEU A 36 -1.96 1.98 12.27
C LEU A 36 -1.09 1.86 11.02
N GLY A 37 0.16 1.42 11.20
CA GLY A 37 1.12 1.23 10.10
C GLY A 37 0.61 0.22 9.08
N GLY A 38 -0.03 -0.86 9.52
CA GLY A 38 -0.62 -1.84 8.61
C GLY A 38 -1.81 -1.29 7.83
N SER A 39 -2.69 -0.53 8.46
CA SER A 39 -3.81 0.14 7.79
C SER A 39 -3.31 1.10 6.71
N VAL A 40 -2.31 1.92 7.03
CA VAL A 40 -1.68 2.84 6.05
C VAL A 40 -1.03 2.07 4.92
N GLY A 41 -0.26 1.01 5.23
CA GLY A 41 0.36 0.16 4.23
C GLY A 41 -0.63 -0.47 3.26
N ALA A 42 -1.77 -0.97 3.75
CA ALA A 42 -2.83 -1.52 2.92
C ALA A 42 -3.46 -0.47 1.99
N VAL A 43 -3.74 0.73 2.52
CA VAL A 43 -4.31 1.84 1.72
C VAL A 43 -3.36 2.28 0.62
N VAL A 44 -2.07 2.44 0.93
CA VAL A 44 -1.04 2.80 -0.06
C VAL A 44 -0.96 1.75 -1.15
N PHE A 45 -0.89 0.46 -0.78
CA PHE A 45 -0.89 -0.63 -1.77
C PHE A 45 -2.13 -0.60 -2.65
N LEU A 46 -3.32 -0.38 -2.07
CA LEU A 46 -4.57 -0.29 -2.80
C LEU A 46 -4.56 0.87 -3.79
N ALA A 47 -4.08 2.04 -3.39
CA ALA A 47 -3.95 3.20 -4.27
C ALA A 47 -3.06 2.88 -5.49
N PHE A 48 -1.88 2.29 -5.27
CA PHE A 48 -1.00 1.86 -6.37
C PHE A 48 -1.62 0.78 -7.25
N ALA A 49 -2.33 -0.17 -6.63
CA ALA A 49 -3.02 -1.24 -7.35
C ALA A 49 -4.15 -0.71 -8.25
N MET A 50 -4.79 0.41 -7.89
CA MET A 50 -5.82 1.06 -8.72
C MET A 50 -5.23 1.95 -9.83
N ILE A 51 -4.07 2.58 -9.60
CA ILE A 51 -3.43 3.47 -10.59
C ILE A 51 -2.92 2.68 -11.81
N ARG A 52 -2.22 1.56 -11.60
CA ARG A 52 -1.65 0.74 -12.70
C ARG A 52 -2.66 0.35 -13.80
N PRO A 53 -3.83 -0.24 -13.48
CA PRO A 53 -4.80 -0.60 -14.51
C PRO A 53 -5.40 0.63 -15.20
N ASN A 54 -5.53 1.77 -14.51
CA ASN A 54 -6.04 2.99 -15.13
C ASN A 54 -5.05 3.58 -16.15
N LEU A 55 -3.75 3.60 -15.83
CA LEU A 55 -2.69 4.06 -16.74
C LEU A 55 -2.63 3.23 -18.03
N ASN A 56 -2.65 1.90 -17.92
CA ASN A 56 -2.66 1.04 -19.10
C ASN A 56 -3.91 1.29 -19.96
N ARG A 57 -5.07 1.47 -19.33
CA ARG A 57 -6.33 1.69 -20.05
C ARG A 57 -6.34 3.02 -20.82
N GLU A 58 -5.75 4.06 -20.26
CA GLU A 58 -5.57 5.36 -20.92
C GLU A 58 -4.56 5.28 -22.08
N GLU A 59 -3.46 4.55 -21.91
CA GLU A 59 -2.48 4.33 -22.97
C GLU A 59 -3.10 3.59 -24.17
N PHE A 60 -3.84 2.51 -23.94
CA PHE A 60 -4.56 1.78 -24.99
C PHE A 60 -5.61 2.64 -25.70
N ARG A 61 -6.32 3.50 -24.96
CA ARG A 61 -7.31 4.41 -25.54
C ARG A 61 -6.65 5.49 -26.40
N SER A 62 -5.58 6.11 -25.91
CA SER A 62 -4.81 7.10 -26.66
C SER A 62 -4.18 6.51 -27.93
N ALA A 63 -3.67 5.27 -27.85
CA ALA A 63 -3.14 4.55 -29.01
C ALA A 63 -4.24 4.26 -30.06
N LYS A 64 -5.45 3.89 -29.61
CA LYS A 64 -6.62 3.67 -30.48
C LYS A 64 -7.10 4.96 -31.15
N GLU A 65 -7.12 6.09 -30.43
CA GLU A 65 -7.51 7.40 -30.98
C GLU A 65 -6.50 7.92 -32.02
N ARG A 66 -5.20 7.64 -31.86
CA ARG A 66 -4.17 7.98 -32.86
C ARG A 66 -4.15 7.10 -34.11
N SER A 67 -4.78 5.92 -34.06
CA SER A 67 -4.81 4.95 -35.17
C SER A 67 -6.15 4.92 -35.90
N ALA A 68 -7.12 5.75 -35.49
CA ALA A 68 -8.34 5.98 -36.26
C ALA A 68 -8.01 6.86 -37.49
N PRO A 69 -8.40 6.43 -38.71
CA PRO A 69 -8.13 7.14 -39.96
C PRO A 69 -8.93 8.45 -40.10
#